data_AF-A0A382B0J8-F1
#
_entry.id   AF-A0A382B0J8-F1
#
_cell.length_a   1.000
_cell.length_b   1.000
_cell.length_c   1.000
_cell.angle_alpha   90.00
_cell.angle_beta   90.00
_cell.angle_gamma   90.00
#
_symmetry.space_group_name_H-M   'P 1'
#
loop_
_entity.id
_entity.type
_entity.pdbx_description
1 polymer ?
#
loop_
_entity_poly.entity_id
_entity_poly.type
_entity_poly.pdbx_seq_one_letter_code
_entity_poly.pdbx_strand_id
1 'polypeptide(L)'
;MEANNYFVDTARNYLDYFSNIEWLNLDRSESVTPLPIFDSPLNGMFGITPRGYLGEDGVISYKGTQANAKRGTPRRKQGLFDLLVQPTGDKGEGRYRTPKTKKAKKATHRDLFADLLRHSTEENCLDVWAGENPIHVGESDEEREALVSMFMMMLEQEINWGEMDWQKKTNFWPGTYAASPAVCRPRDMIMGFARQSFRLGADRFEDGLKYWMYSYGRPPTTSDFSNRDDGCGSWGEYIRVNPLEARLFTELSDISETARVMDNGIEIEYQQEAERHPDNPGWQS
;
A
#
# COMPACT_ATOMS: atom_id res chain seq x y z
N MET A 1 -2.46 -23.28 -17.15
CA MET A 1 -2.00 -21.95 -17.57
C MET A 1 -2.44 -21.05 -16.44
N GLU A 2 -1.53 -20.59 -15.60
CA GLU A 2 -1.89 -19.58 -14.61
C GLU A 2 -2.38 -18.35 -15.37
N ALA A 3 -3.54 -17.83 -14.98
CA ALA A 3 -4.04 -16.57 -15.54
C ALA A 3 -2.97 -15.51 -15.28
N ASN A 4 -2.64 -14.73 -16.32
CA ASN A 4 -1.61 -13.70 -16.24
C ASN A 4 -2.04 -12.68 -15.17
N ASN A 5 -1.35 -12.64 -14.02
CA ASN A 5 -1.70 -11.75 -12.91
C ASN A 5 -0.65 -10.65 -12.81
N TYR A 6 -1.05 -9.43 -13.15
CA TYR A 6 -0.13 -8.30 -13.23
C TYR A 6 0.54 -7.95 -11.90
N PHE A 7 -0.10 -8.27 -10.76
CA PHE A 7 0.54 -8.11 -9.46
C PHE A 7 1.73 -9.06 -9.28
N VAL A 8 1.60 -10.33 -9.69
CA VAL A 8 2.65 -11.34 -9.53
C VAL A 8 3.86 -10.96 -10.39
N ASP A 9 3.62 -10.59 -11.65
CA ASP A 9 4.67 -10.17 -12.57
C ASP A 9 5.40 -8.93 -12.03
N THR A 10 4.64 -7.93 -11.57
CA THR A 10 5.25 -6.71 -11.02
C THR A 10 5.99 -6.98 -9.71
N ALA A 11 5.48 -7.87 -8.85
CA ALA A 11 6.15 -8.25 -7.62
C ALA A 11 7.49 -8.94 -7.90
N ARG A 12 7.58 -9.79 -8.93
CA ARG A 12 8.85 -10.42 -9.35
C ARG A 12 9.82 -9.39 -9.88
N ASN A 13 9.36 -8.50 -10.76
CA ASN A 13 10.17 -7.40 -11.29
C ASN A 13 10.67 -6.47 -10.19
N TYR A 14 9.83 -6.17 -9.21
CA TYR A 14 10.22 -5.36 -8.05
C TYR A 14 11.26 -6.07 -7.17
N LEU A 15 11.12 -7.38 -6.94
CA LEU A 15 12.09 -8.15 -6.16
C LEU A 15 13.45 -8.19 -6.86
N ASP A 16 13.49 -8.53 -8.15
CA ASP A 16 14.72 -8.53 -8.94
C ASP A 16 15.38 -7.15 -8.93
N TYR A 17 14.59 -6.11 -9.18
CA TYR A 17 15.05 -4.73 -9.09
C TYR A 17 15.61 -4.40 -7.69
N PHE A 18 14.91 -4.79 -6.62
CA PHE A 18 15.33 -4.54 -5.24
C PHE A 18 16.66 -5.23 -4.87
N SER A 19 16.83 -6.48 -5.26
CA SER A 19 18.04 -7.28 -4.99
C SER A 19 19.28 -6.73 -5.71
N ASN A 20 19.10 -5.97 -6.79
CA ASN A 20 20.18 -5.38 -7.58
C ASN A 20 20.51 -3.92 -7.16
N ILE A 21 19.83 -3.37 -6.15
CA ILE A 21 20.12 -2.00 -5.68
C ILE A 21 21.44 -1.96 -4.90
N GLU A 22 22.30 -1.02 -5.29
CA GLU A 22 23.49 -0.65 -4.51
C GLU A 22 23.12 0.21 -3.30
N TRP A 23 22.69 -0.47 -2.26
CA TRP A 23 22.23 0.07 -1.00
C TRP A 23 23.28 0.97 -0.30
N LEU A 24 24.58 0.66 -0.37
CA LEU A 24 25.65 1.31 0.40
C LEU A 24 26.17 2.65 -0.18
N ASN A 25 25.45 3.28 -1.11
CA ASN A 25 25.94 4.52 -1.72
C ASN A 25 25.85 5.72 -0.73
N LEU A 26 27.02 6.22 -0.31
CA LEU A 26 27.19 7.22 0.76
C LEU A 26 26.79 8.65 0.33
N ASP A 27 26.68 8.92 -0.96
CA ASP A 27 26.20 10.21 -1.48
C ASP A 27 24.67 10.27 -1.40
N ARG A 28 24.18 10.72 -0.24
CA ARG A 28 22.76 10.86 0.14
C ARG A 28 21.92 11.84 -0.73
N SER A 29 22.30 12.10 -1.98
CA SER A 29 21.56 12.96 -2.90
C SER A 29 21.13 12.29 -4.20
N GLU A 30 21.64 11.11 -4.54
CA GLU A 30 21.27 10.45 -5.81
C GLU A 30 20.18 9.41 -5.59
N SER A 31 19.02 9.76 -6.13
CA SER A 31 17.79 8.99 -6.16
C SER A 31 18.02 7.60 -6.74
N VAL A 32 17.67 6.57 -5.98
CA VAL A 32 17.34 5.27 -6.56
C VAL A 32 16.32 5.50 -7.68
N THR A 33 16.72 5.25 -8.93
CA THR A 33 15.87 5.44 -10.13
C THR A 33 14.67 4.51 -10.00
N PRO A 34 13.44 5.01 -9.86
CA PRO A 34 12.27 4.16 -9.62
C PRO A 34 12.14 3.05 -10.68
N LEU A 35 11.61 1.89 -10.28
CA LEU A 35 11.13 0.89 -11.23
C LEU A 35 9.93 1.49 -11.98
N PRO A 36 10.03 1.79 -13.29
CA PRO A 36 8.93 2.39 -14.04
C PRO A 36 7.77 1.41 -14.14
N ILE A 37 6.55 1.90 -13.86
CA ILE A 37 5.31 1.18 -14.12
C ILE A 37 4.57 1.83 -15.29
N PHE A 38 4.46 3.16 -15.29
CA PHE A 38 3.75 3.91 -16.32
C PHE A 38 4.38 5.28 -16.58
N ASP A 39 4.75 5.56 -17.83
CA ASP A 39 5.20 6.88 -18.27
C ASP A 39 4.02 7.74 -18.71
N SER A 40 3.48 8.52 -17.78
CA SER A 40 2.35 9.39 -18.10
C SER A 40 2.78 10.63 -18.89
N PRO A 41 2.03 11.01 -19.95
CA PRO A 41 2.24 12.28 -20.65
C PRO A 41 1.86 13.51 -19.79
N LEU A 42 1.01 13.33 -18.77
CA LEU A 42 0.52 14.41 -17.91
C LEU A 42 1.49 14.70 -16.77
N ASN A 43 1.76 13.70 -15.92
CA ASN A 43 2.52 13.88 -14.68
C ASN A 43 3.89 13.17 -14.65
N GLY A 44 4.33 12.60 -15.79
CA GLY A 44 5.60 11.90 -15.92
C GLY A 44 5.56 10.45 -15.40
N MET A 45 6.71 9.90 -15.03
CA MET A 45 6.82 8.49 -14.66
C MET A 45 6.19 8.19 -13.30
N PHE A 46 5.25 7.24 -13.28
CA PHE A 46 4.74 6.55 -12.10
C PHE A 46 5.53 5.26 -11.94
N GLY A 47 6.18 5.12 -10.78
CA GLY A 47 7.03 3.96 -10.53
C GLY A 47 7.22 3.69 -9.05
N ILE A 48 7.76 2.51 -8.77
CA ILE A 48 8.04 2.06 -7.42
C ILE A 48 9.43 2.56 -7.03
N THR A 49 9.48 3.41 -6.01
CA THR A 49 10.75 3.81 -5.39
C THR A 49 10.94 3.07 -4.06
N PRO A 50 11.92 2.16 -3.97
CA PRO A 50 12.32 1.54 -2.72
C PRO A 50 12.78 2.57 -1.70
N ARG A 51 12.41 2.37 -0.44
CA ARG A 51 12.91 3.20 0.68
C ARG A 51 13.90 2.43 1.55
N GLY A 52 15.18 2.79 1.40
CA GLY A 52 16.21 2.43 2.36
C GLY A 52 16.19 3.35 3.58
N TYR A 53 16.60 2.82 4.74
CA TYR A 53 16.77 3.59 5.97
C TYR A 53 18.21 3.43 6.43
N LEU A 54 18.98 4.52 6.45
CA LEU A 54 20.37 4.52 6.90
C LEU A 54 20.45 4.57 8.43
N GLY A 55 21.34 3.77 9.01
CA GLY A 55 21.72 3.86 10.41
C GLY A 55 22.62 5.05 10.70
N GLU A 56 22.92 5.26 11.97
CA GLU A 56 23.88 6.27 12.44
C GLU A 56 25.32 5.97 11.99
N ASP A 57 25.62 4.72 11.67
CA ASP A 57 26.92 4.21 11.24
C ASP A 57 27.14 4.23 9.71
N GLY A 58 26.17 4.75 8.93
CA GLY A 58 26.24 4.78 7.46
C GLY A 58 26.04 3.41 6.80
N VAL A 59 25.92 2.35 7.60
CA VAL A 59 25.40 1.06 7.15
C VAL A 59 23.90 1.23 6.97
N ILE A 60 23.31 0.53 6.00
CA ILE A 60 21.86 0.41 5.97
C ILE A 60 21.45 -0.41 7.18
N SER A 61 21.11 0.34 8.22
CA SER A 61 20.58 -0.21 9.43
C SER A 61 19.09 -0.28 9.25
N TYR A 62 18.57 -1.49 9.02
CA TYR A 62 17.14 -1.66 9.08
C TYR A 62 16.59 -1.58 10.53
N LYS A 63 17.38 -1.16 11.52
CA LYS A 63 16.98 -0.99 12.94
C LYS A 63 15.88 0.06 13.11
N GLY A 64 14.65 -0.40 12.91
CA GLY A 64 13.55 -0.19 13.82
C GLY A 64 12.94 1.21 13.96
N THR A 65 13.37 2.25 13.24
CA THR A 65 12.81 3.59 13.49
C THR A 65 12.58 4.41 12.21
N GLN A 66 11.33 4.79 11.92
CA GLN A 66 11.11 6.02 11.17
C GLN A 66 11.62 7.15 12.07
N ALA A 67 12.69 7.82 11.68
CA ALA A 67 13.25 8.92 12.44
C ALA A 67 12.20 10.04 12.59
N ASN A 68 11.57 10.12 13.77
CA ASN A 68 10.88 11.33 14.19
C ASN A 68 11.88 12.18 14.97
N ALA A 69 12.78 12.85 14.24
CA ALA A 69 13.84 13.69 14.82
C ALA A 69 13.31 14.80 15.76
N LYS A 70 11.99 15.03 15.82
CA LYS A 70 11.35 16.06 16.64
C LYS A 70 10.59 15.55 17.88
N ARG A 71 10.34 14.24 18.06
CA ARG A 71 9.45 13.76 19.14
C ARG A 71 10.03 12.69 20.07
N GLY A 72 11.28 12.29 19.93
CA GLY A 72 11.98 11.45 20.92
C GLY A 72 11.44 10.02 21.10
N THR A 73 10.34 9.64 20.44
CA THR A 73 9.83 8.26 20.44
C THR A 73 10.04 7.65 19.05
N PRO A 74 10.92 6.64 18.93
CA PRO A 74 11.12 5.96 17.66
C PRO A 74 9.87 5.17 17.25
N ARG A 75 9.39 5.34 16.00
CA ARG A 75 8.26 4.57 15.46
C ARG A 75 8.76 3.28 14.82
N ARG A 76 8.20 2.12 15.20
CA ARG A 76 8.50 0.82 14.56
C ARG A 76 8.27 0.92 13.03
N LYS A 77 9.23 0.41 12.24
CA LYS A 77 9.20 0.39 10.76
C LYS A 77 7.93 -0.21 10.18
N GLN A 78 7.54 0.16 8.95
CA GLN A 78 6.33 -0.35 8.27
C GLN A 78 6.52 -1.66 7.48
N GLY A 79 7.75 -2.00 7.09
CA GLY A 79 8.12 -3.22 6.39
C GLY A 79 9.56 -3.10 5.85
N LEU A 80 10.11 -4.17 5.29
CA LEU A 80 11.39 -4.11 4.57
C LEU A 80 11.22 -3.49 3.18
N PHE A 81 10.12 -3.81 2.51
CA PHE A 81 9.81 -3.44 1.14
C PHE A 81 8.87 -2.22 1.11
N ASP A 82 9.30 -1.13 1.74
CA ASP A 82 8.52 0.12 1.79
C ASP A 82 8.54 0.80 0.41
N LEU A 83 7.35 0.99 -0.17
CA LEU A 83 7.15 1.51 -1.52
C LEU A 83 6.74 2.99 -1.46
N LEU A 84 7.16 3.76 -2.46
CA LEU A 84 6.56 5.06 -2.70
C LEU A 84 5.88 5.09 -4.05
N VAL A 85 4.66 5.61 -4.04
CA VAL A 85 3.97 6.08 -5.23
C VAL A 85 4.43 7.52 -5.51
N GLN A 86 5.36 7.69 -6.45
CA GLN A 86 5.81 9.02 -6.89
C GLN A 86 5.60 9.19 -8.40
N PRO A 87 4.87 10.22 -8.84
CA PRO A 87 5.08 10.78 -10.17
C PRO A 87 6.42 11.53 -10.16
N THR A 88 7.36 11.11 -10.99
CA THR A 88 8.73 11.65 -11.06
C THR A 88 8.96 12.61 -12.22
N GLY A 89 7.89 13.11 -12.85
CA GLY A 89 8.00 14.08 -13.93
C GLY A 89 8.64 15.42 -13.53
N ASP A 90 9.43 15.98 -14.46
CA ASP A 90 10.08 17.29 -14.37
C ASP A 90 9.10 18.48 -14.26
N LYS A 91 7.80 18.25 -14.48
CA LYS A 91 6.74 19.29 -14.42
C LYS A 91 6.43 19.79 -13.00
N GLY A 92 7.18 19.37 -11.99
CA GLY A 92 7.34 20.11 -10.72
C GLY A 92 6.16 20.06 -9.74
N GLU A 93 4.99 19.59 -10.14
CA GLU A 93 3.78 19.66 -9.30
C GLU A 93 3.25 18.30 -8.83
N GLY A 94 3.48 17.21 -9.57
CA GLY A 94 3.02 15.85 -9.25
C GLY A 94 1.49 15.72 -9.16
N ARG A 95 0.96 14.51 -9.38
CA ARG A 95 -0.49 14.23 -9.26
C ARG A 95 -1.03 14.47 -7.85
N TYR A 96 -0.24 14.17 -6.81
CA TYR A 96 -0.65 14.25 -5.41
C TYR A 96 0.21 15.25 -4.62
N ARG A 97 -0.44 16.14 -3.85
CA ARG A 97 0.20 17.17 -3.01
C ARG A 97 -0.22 17.06 -1.55
N THR A 98 0.71 17.17 -0.60
CA THR A 98 0.34 17.37 0.81
C THR A 98 0.07 18.83 1.18
N PRO A 99 -0.81 19.10 2.16
CA PRO A 99 -1.03 20.43 2.70
C PRO A 99 0.21 21.02 3.40
N LYS A 100 0.69 22.14 2.88
CA LYS A 100 1.55 23.18 3.50
C LYS A 100 2.92 22.78 4.11
N THR A 101 3.96 23.35 3.49
CA THR A 101 5.32 23.72 3.97
C THR A 101 6.54 22.83 3.68
N LYS A 102 6.42 21.63 3.09
CA LYS A 102 7.56 20.94 2.45
C LYS A 102 7.10 20.13 1.23
N LYS A 103 7.95 19.98 0.20
CA LYS A 103 7.73 19.05 -0.92
C LYS A 103 7.55 17.63 -0.34
N ALA A 104 6.34 17.11 -0.26
CA ALA A 104 6.12 15.69 -0.09
C ALA A 104 5.70 15.10 -1.43
N LYS A 105 6.38 14.01 -1.80
CA LYS A 105 6.30 13.31 -3.09
C LYS A 105 5.48 12.01 -2.94
N LYS A 106 4.33 11.99 -2.26
CA LYS A 106 3.59 10.73 -2.05
C LYS A 106 2.07 10.91 -2.07
N ALA A 107 1.39 9.94 -2.66
CA ALA A 107 -0.05 9.77 -2.58
C ALA A 107 -0.49 9.36 -1.17
N THR A 108 -1.63 9.85 -0.69
CA THR A 108 -2.34 9.29 0.48
C THR A 108 -3.54 8.46 0.03
N HIS A 109 -4.09 7.60 0.88
CA HIS A 109 -5.34 6.88 0.59
C HIS A 109 -6.49 7.84 0.27
N ARG A 110 -6.60 8.98 0.98
CA ARG A 110 -7.62 10.00 0.68
C ARG A 110 -7.44 10.55 -0.73
N ASP A 111 -6.20 10.89 -1.10
CA ASP A 111 -5.92 11.41 -2.44
C ASP A 111 -6.29 10.37 -3.50
N LEU A 112 -5.87 9.12 -3.30
CA LEU A 112 -6.20 8.02 -4.20
C LEU A 112 -7.70 7.86 -4.39
N PHE A 113 -8.48 7.76 -3.31
CA PHE A 113 -9.91 7.47 -3.44
C PHE A 113 -10.70 8.66 -4.02
N ALA A 114 -10.33 9.89 -3.67
CA ALA A 114 -10.91 11.09 -4.29
C ALA A 114 -10.63 11.14 -5.80
N ASP A 115 -9.46 10.64 -6.20
CA ASP A 115 -8.98 10.63 -7.56
C ASP A 115 -9.62 9.52 -8.41
N LEU A 116 -9.77 8.31 -7.85
CA LEU A 116 -10.56 7.23 -8.43
C LEU A 116 -12.02 7.64 -8.62
N LEU A 117 -12.62 8.31 -7.64
CA LEU A 117 -13.99 8.86 -7.75
C LEU A 117 -14.16 9.85 -8.90
N ARG A 118 -13.10 10.60 -9.24
CA ARG A 118 -13.15 11.63 -10.28
C ARG A 118 -12.89 11.06 -11.68
N HIS A 119 -12.01 10.06 -11.78
CA HIS A 119 -11.44 9.65 -13.06
C HIS A 119 -11.68 8.18 -13.42
N SER A 120 -12.27 7.36 -12.55
CA SER A 120 -12.46 5.92 -12.76
C SER A 120 -13.85 5.46 -12.31
N THR A 121 -14.16 4.20 -12.59
CA THR A 121 -15.35 3.48 -12.08
C THR A 121 -14.98 2.44 -11.02
N GLU A 122 -15.97 1.99 -10.23
CA GLU A 122 -15.79 0.84 -9.32
C GLU A 122 -15.43 -0.44 -10.08
N GLU A 123 -15.99 -0.63 -11.27
CA GLU A 123 -15.74 -1.79 -12.15
C GLU A 123 -14.27 -1.84 -12.60
N ASN A 124 -13.73 -0.73 -13.10
CA ASN A 124 -12.31 -0.63 -13.47
C ASN A 124 -11.39 -0.86 -12.26
N CYS A 125 -11.81 -0.41 -11.07
CA CYS A 125 -11.07 -0.72 -9.84
C CYS A 125 -11.10 -2.21 -9.51
N LEU A 126 -12.24 -2.89 -9.70
CA LEU A 126 -12.36 -4.33 -9.49
C LEU A 126 -11.51 -5.12 -10.49
N ASP A 127 -11.45 -4.71 -11.76
CA ASP A 127 -10.60 -5.36 -12.77
C ASP A 127 -9.13 -5.31 -12.36
N VAL A 128 -8.64 -4.12 -11.99
CA VAL A 128 -7.25 -3.96 -11.51
C VAL A 128 -7.02 -4.75 -10.24
N TRP A 129 -7.95 -4.74 -9.29
CA TRP A 129 -7.87 -5.53 -8.06
C TRP A 129 -7.84 -7.05 -8.33
N ALA A 130 -8.52 -7.52 -9.37
CA ALA A 130 -8.53 -8.91 -9.80
C ALA A 130 -7.20 -9.33 -10.50
N GLY A 131 -6.36 -8.37 -10.86
CA GLY A 131 -5.03 -8.60 -11.41
C GLY A 131 -4.86 -8.15 -12.85
N GLU A 132 -5.83 -7.44 -13.43
CA GLU A 132 -5.68 -6.81 -14.74
C GLU A 132 -4.67 -5.66 -14.69
N ASN A 133 -4.01 -5.42 -15.84
CA ASN A 133 -3.04 -4.34 -15.95
C ASN A 133 -3.75 -2.97 -15.92
N PRO A 134 -3.47 -2.07 -14.95
CA PRO A 134 -4.14 -0.77 -14.83
C PRO A 134 -3.96 0.14 -16.05
N ILE A 135 -2.91 -0.06 -16.84
CA ILE A 135 -2.66 0.72 -18.07
C ILE A 135 -3.66 0.32 -19.17
N HIS A 136 -4.02 -0.97 -19.23
CA HIS A 136 -4.96 -1.50 -20.21
C HIS A 136 -6.43 -1.28 -19.82
N VAL A 137 -6.71 -1.24 -18.51
CA VAL A 137 -8.05 -0.94 -17.99
C VAL A 137 -8.42 0.53 -18.21
N GLY A 138 -7.49 1.46 -17.97
CA GLY A 138 -7.78 2.89 -18.09
C GLY A 138 -7.95 3.38 -19.54
N GLU A 139 -9.00 4.16 -19.77
CA GLU A 139 -9.34 4.74 -21.08
C GLU A 139 -8.65 6.08 -21.32
N SER A 140 -8.34 6.82 -20.26
CA SER A 140 -7.65 8.11 -20.30
C SER A 140 -6.34 8.10 -19.50
N ASP A 141 -5.43 9.03 -19.80
CA ASP A 141 -4.19 9.14 -19.01
C ASP A 141 -4.46 9.51 -17.55
N GLU A 142 -5.50 10.33 -17.29
CA GLU A 142 -5.88 10.64 -15.91
C GLU A 142 -6.41 9.42 -15.16
N GLU A 143 -7.18 8.55 -15.82
CA GLU A 143 -7.67 7.31 -15.23
C GLU A 143 -6.52 6.31 -15.01
N ARG A 144 -5.65 6.12 -16.00
CA ARG A 144 -4.48 5.24 -15.89
C ARG A 144 -3.60 5.63 -14.72
N GLU A 145 -3.34 6.92 -14.53
CA GLU A 145 -2.56 7.41 -13.39
C GLU A 145 -3.23 7.07 -12.04
N ALA A 146 -4.55 7.19 -11.93
CA ALA A 146 -5.30 6.84 -10.72
C ALA A 146 -5.26 5.33 -10.45
N LEU A 147 -5.53 4.51 -11.49
CA LEU A 147 -5.52 3.06 -11.41
C LEU A 147 -4.11 2.49 -11.13
N VAL A 148 -3.07 3.05 -11.73
CA VAL A 148 -1.66 2.69 -11.45
C VAL A 148 -1.30 3.04 -10.01
N SER A 149 -1.77 4.17 -9.50
CA SER A 149 -1.56 4.56 -8.10
C SER A 149 -2.28 3.62 -7.14
N MET A 150 -3.51 3.20 -7.45
CA MET A 150 -4.26 2.19 -6.69
C MET A 150 -3.50 0.86 -6.66
N PHE A 151 -3.09 0.40 -7.84
CA PHE A 151 -2.35 -0.84 -8.03
C PHE A 151 -1.09 -0.88 -7.18
N MET A 152 -0.25 0.17 -7.21
CA MET A 152 0.97 0.20 -6.41
C MET A 152 0.70 0.19 -4.90
N MET A 153 -0.36 0.87 -4.43
CA MET A 153 -0.75 0.80 -3.01
C MET A 153 -1.25 -0.59 -2.61
N MET A 154 -2.01 -1.27 -3.48
CA MET A 154 -2.44 -2.65 -3.27
C MET A 154 -1.24 -3.61 -3.25
N LEU A 155 -0.30 -3.45 -4.17
CA LEU A 155 0.92 -4.26 -4.25
C LEU A 155 1.76 -4.07 -2.98
N GLU A 156 1.91 -2.84 -2.51
CA GLU A 156 2.56 -2.55 -1.23
C GLU A 156 1.88 -3.35 -0.10
N GLN A 157 0.54 -3.30 0.00
CA GLN A 157 -0.22 -4.05 1.02
C GLN A 157 0.04 -5.55 0.96
N GLU A 158 0.02 -6.15 -0.23
CA GLU A 158 0.28 -7.59 -0.41
C GLU A 158 1.72 -7.97 -0.01
N ILE A 159 2.69 -7.08 -0.25
CA ILE A 159 4.09 -7.37 0.03
C ILE A 159 4.40 -7.27 1.53
N ASN A 160 4.08 -6.16 2.21
CA ASN A 160 4.55 -6.02 3.60
C ASN A 160 3.59 -6.52 4.67
N TRP A 161 2.35 -6.88 4.32
CA TRP A 161 1.35 -7.28 5.31
C TRP A 161 0.80 -8.67 4.98
N GLY A 162 0.82 -9.58 5.96
CA GLY A 162 0.36 -10.95 5.77
C GLY A 162 0.77 -11.85 6.92
N GLU A 163 0.92 -13.14 6.63
CA GLU A 163 1.18 -14.18 7.63
C GLU A 163 2.63 -14.63 7.73
N MET A 164 3.46 -14.27 6.74
CA MET A 164 4.85 -14.68 6.70
C MET A 164 5.62 -14.00 7.83
N ASP A 165 6.63 -14.67 8.38
CA ASP A 165 7.40 -14.17 9.53
C ASP A 165 8.12 -12.84 9.24
N TRP A 166 8.50 -12.62 7.98
CA TRP A 166 9.12 -11.38 7.50
C TRP A 166 8.11 -10.25 7.22
N GLN A 167 6.81 -10.56 7.16
CA GLN A 167 5.74 -9.59 6.98
C GLN A 167 5.24 -9.04 8.31
N LYS A 168 4.53 -7.92 8.24
CA LYS A 168 3.73 -7.42 9.34
C LYS A 168 2.38 -8.10 9.43
N LYS A 169 1.96 -8.32 10.67
CA LYS A 169 0.57 -8.66 10.99
C LYS A 169 -0.37 -7.49 10.70
N THR A 170 -1.50 -7.77 10.05
CA THR A 170 -2.59 -6.82 9.76
C THR A 170 -3.91 -7.33 10.31
N ASN A 171 -4.82 -6.41 10.71
CA ASN A 171 -6.15 -6.79 11.15
C ASN A 171 -7.01 -7.41 10.03
N PHE A 172 -6.68 -7.10 8.77
CA PHE A 172 -7.36 -7.60 7.58
C PHE A 172 -6.94 -9.03 7.18
N TRP A 173 -5.93 -9.61 7.82
CA TRP A 173 -5.47 -10.96 7.48
C TRP A 173 -6.22 -12.03 8.30
N PRO A 174 -6.81 -13.07 7.66
CA PRO A 174 -7.54 -14.14 8.32
C PRO A 174 -6.73 -14.80 9.43
N GLY A 175 -7.38 -15.02 10.58
CA GLY A 175 -6.73 -15.70 11.71
C GLY A 175 -5.65 -14.89 12.43
N THR A 176 -5.32 -13.66 12.00
CA THR A 176 -4.37 -12.81 12.75
C THR A 176 -4.87 -12.50 14.15
N TYR A 177 -6.17 -12.22 14.26
CA TYR A 177 -6.86 -11.98 15.52
C TYR A 177 -8.23 -12.70 15.52
N ALA A 178 -8.79 -12.92 16.71
CA ALA A 178 -10.09 -13.59 16.88
C ALA A 178 -11.23 -12.91 16.11
N ALA A 179 -11.09 -11.61 15.84
CA ALA A 179 -12.03 -10.82 15.06
C ALA A 179 -11.39 -10.31 13.78
N SER A 180 -10.52 -11.06 13.11
CA SER A 180 -10.09 -10.77 11.74
C SER A 180 -11.11 -11.31 10.73
N PRO A 181 -11.27 -10.69 9.55
CA PRO A 181 -12.13 -11.24 8.51
C PRO A 181 -11.60 -12.60 8.04
N ALA A 182 -12.49 -13.56 7.82
CA ALA A 182 -12.10 -14.93 7.50
C ALA A 182 -11.52 -15.11 6.08
N VAL A 183 -11.78 -14.17 5.16
CA VAL A 183 -11.56 -14.33 3.72
C VAL A 183 -11.02 -13.07 3.04
N CYS A 184 -10.44 -12.12 3.79
CA CYS A 184 -9.84 -10.93 3.18
C CYS A 184 -8.34 -11.11 2.94
N ARG A 185 -7.85 -10.37 1.96
CA ARG A 185 -6.42 -10.23 1.65
C ARG A 185 -5.98 -8.81 1.97
N PRO A 186 -4.67 -8.57 2.12
CA PRO A 186 -4.15 -7.24 2.39
C PRO A 186 -4.62 -6.17 1.39
N ARG A 187 -4.65 -6.48 0.08
CA ARG A 187 -5.15 -5.53 -0.94
C ARG A 187 -6.66 -5.24 -0.85
N ASP A 188 -7.44 -6.15 -0.28
CA ASP A 188 -8.89 -5.97 -0.13
C ASP A 188 -9.24 -4.80 0.78
N MET A 189 -8.31 -4.38 1.65
CA MET A 189 -8.44 -3.14 2.40
C MET A 189 -8.58 -1.94 1.46
N ILE A 190 -7.71 -1.81 0.46
CA ILE A 190 -7.73 -0.69 -0.48
C ILE A 190 -9.01 -0.75 -1.31
N MET A 191 -9.36 -1.94 -1.80
CA MET A 191 -10.57 -2.11 -2.63
C MET A 191 -11.85 -1.84 -1.84
N GLY A 192 -11.98 -2.33 -0.61
CA GLY A 192 -13.17 -2.09 0.21
C GLY A 192 -13.39 -0.60 0.52
N PHE A 193 -12.32 0.15 0.76
CA PHE A 193 -12.40 1.61 0.89
C PHE A 193 -12.71 2.31 -0.44
N ALA A 194 -12.20 1.82 -1.58
CA ALA A 194 -12.58 2.34 -2.89
C ALA A 194 -14.09 2.15 -3.15
N ARG A 195 -14.63 0.96 -2.91
CA ARG A 195 -16.08 0.67 -3.02
C ARG A 195 -16.91 1.55 -2.08
N GLN A 196 -16.43 1.75 -0.84
CA GLN A 196 -17.09 2.66 0.10
C GLN A 196 -17.10 4.10 -0.42
N SER A 197 -16.01 4.54 -1.06
CA SER A 197 -15.90 5.86 -1.68
C SER A 197 -16.93 6.02 -2.81
N PHE A 198 -17.00 5.06 -3.74
CA PHE A 198 -18.00 5.06 -4.83
C PHE A 198 -19.44 5.07 -4.31
N ARG A 199 -19.72 4.31 -3.25
CA ARG A 199 -21.05 4.29 -2.63
C ARG A 199 -21.43 5.61 -1.96
N LEU A 200 -20.48 6.30 -1.35
CA LEU A 200 -20.70 7.62 -0.74
C LEU A 200 -20.87 8.70 -1.81
N GLY A 201 -20.13 8.60 -2.91
CA GLY A 201 -20.04 9.63 -3.94
C GLY A 201 -19.22 10.83 -3.49
N ALA A 202 -18.89 11.72 -4.44
CA ALA A 202 -18.03 12.88 -4.21
C ALA A 202 -18.56 13.81 -3.10
N ASP A 203 -19.88 13.99 -3.00
CA ASP A 203 -20.53 14.91 -2.06
C ASP A 203 -20.38 14.50 -0.59
N ARG A 204 -20.16 13.20 -0.33
CA ARG A 204 -20.10 12.66 1.03
C ARG A 204 -18.78 11.98 1.34
N PHE A 205 -17.86 11.95 0.39
CA PHE A 205 -16.55 11.30 0.56
C PHE A 205 -15.75 11.90 1.71
N GLU A 206 -15.68 13.24 1.81
CA GLU A 206 -14.80 13.90 2.79
C GLU A 206 -15.22 13.66 4.25
N ASP A 207 -16.53 13.69 4.52
CA ASP A 207 -17.08 13.56 5.87
C ASP A 207 -17.60 12.14 6.18
N GLY A 208 -17.95 11.37 5.14
CA GLY A 208 -18.63 10.09 5.27
C GLY A 208 -17.69 8.88 5.24
N LEU A 209 -16.48 9.03 4.71
CA LEU A 209 -15.54 7.91 4.60
C LEU A 209 -14.73 7.76 5.89
N LYS A 210 -15.15 6.81 6.73
CA LYS A 210 -14.55 6.55 8.02
C LYS A 210 -13.38 5.58 7.91
N TYR A 211 -12.15 6.07 8.09
CA TYR A 211 -10.94 5.27 8.11
C TYR A 211 -10.52 4.98 9.56
N TRP A 212 -11.02 3.90 10.17
CA TRP A 212 -10.56 3.54 11.50
C TRP A 212 -10.74 2.06 11.82
N MET A 213 -9.62 1.38 12.04
CA MET A 213 -9.58 0.14 12.82
C MET A 213 -8.45 0.25 13.81
N TYR A 214 -8.78 0.43 15.09
CA TYR A 214 -7.81 0.38 16.17
C TYR A 214 -7.70 -1.03 16.72
N SER A 215 -6.70 -1.31 17.55
CA SER A 215 -6.70 -2.48 18.41
C SER A 215 -6.36 -1.98 19.81
N TYR A 216 -7.21 -2.28 20.80
CA TYR A 216 -7.03 -1.82 22.18
C TYR A 216 -5.60 -2.08 22.67
N GLY A 217 -4.87 -0.98 22.96
CA GLY A 217 -3.50 -1.02 23.46
C GLY A 217 -2.39 -0.90 22.40
N ARG A 218 -2.69 -0.71 21.11
CA ARG A 218 -1.68 -0.49 20.05
C ARG A 218 -1.82 0.87 19.38
N PRO A 219 -0.72 1.55 18.99
CA PRO A 219 -0.80 2.79 18.22
C PRO A 219 -1.57 2.58 16.90
N PRO A 220 -2.30 3.59 16.39
CA PRO A 220 -2.88 3.55 15.06
C PRO A 220 -1.82 3.17 14.02
N THR A 221 -2.10 2.18 13.18
CA THR A 221 -1.24 1.81 12.04
C THR A 221 -1.63 2.62 10.80
N THR A 222 -1.25 2.22 9.58
CA THR A 222 -1.26 2.98 8.30
C THR A 222 -2.62 3.53 7.80
N SER A 223 -3.59 3.68 8.70
CA SER A 223 -4.90 4.29 8.61
C SER A 223 -5.07 5.34 9.72
N ASP A 224 -4.44 6.50 9.57
CA ASP A 224 -4.80 7.68 10.38
C ASP A 224 -4.80 8.91 9.50
N PHE A 225 -5.98 9.53 9.30
CA PHE A 225 -6.11 10.99 9.24
C PHE A 225 -7.47 11.45 9.83
N SER A 226 -7.52 11.42 11.18
CA SER A 226 -8.29 12.25 12.12
C SER A 226 -9.81 12.52 11.93
N ASN A 227 -10.64 11.70 12.58
CA ASN A 227 -11.38 12.10 13.80
C ASN A 227 -11.45 10.90 14.76
N ARG A 228 -10.85 11.03 15.95
CA ARG A 228 -10.73 9.93 16.93
C ARG A 228 -12.06 9.52 17.54
N ASP A 229 -13.01 10.45 17.55
CA ASP A 229 -14.26 10.26 18.25
C ASP A 229 -15.28 9.45 17.44
N ASP A 230 -15.02 9.21 16.15
CA ASP A 230 -15.94 8.53 15.21
C ASP A 230 -15.54 7.07 14.87
N GLY A 231 -14.42 6.58 15.40
CA GLY A 231 -13.76 5.35 14.94
C GLY A 231 -14.16 4.05 15.66
N CYS A 232 -14.08 2.92 14.95
CA CYS A 232 -14.35 1.58 15.50
C CYS A 232 -13.07 0.95 16.08
N GLY A 233 -13.09 0.59 17.36
CA GLY A 233 -11.91 0.13 18.13
C GLY A 233 -11.29 -1.21 17.72
N SER A 234 -11.81 -1.90 16.70
CA SER A 234 -11.33 -3.16 16.08
C SER A 234 -12.14 -3.51 14.84
N TRP A 235 -11.69 -4.49 14.04
CA TRP A 235 -12.51 -5.05 12.94
C TRP A 235 -13.82 -5.65 13.45
N GLY A 236 -13.79 -6.38 14.58
CA GLY A 236 -15.02 -6.88 15.21
C GLY A 236 -16.00 -5.76 15.59
N GLU A 237 -15.47 -4.66 16.13
CA GLU A 237 -16.28 -3.46 16.42
C GLU A 237 -16.76 -2.77 15.14
N TYR A 238 -15.95 -2.75 14.08
CA TYR A 238 -16.30 -2.17 12.80
C TYR A 238 -17.45 -2.91 12.14
N ILE A 239 -17.42 -4.24 12.11
CA ILE A 239 -18.54 -5.07 11.62
C ILE A 239 -19.79 -4.80 12.46
N ARG A 240 -19.65 -4.70 13.78
CA ARG A 240 -20.78 -4.48 14.69
C ARG A 240 -21.46 -3.13 14.46
N VAL A 241 -20.68 -2.07 14.22
CA VAL A 241 -21.17 -0.69 14.09
C VAL A 241 -21.52 -0.30 12.65
N ASN A 242 -20.81 -0.85 11.66
CA ASN A 242 -20.96 -0.54 10.23
C ASN A 242 -21.11 -1.83 9.40
N PRO A 243 -22.16 -2.64 9.63
CA PRO A 243 -22.27 -3.95 8.98
C PRO A 243 -22.43 -3.88 7.45
N LEU A 244 -22.98 -2.79 6.91
CA LEU A 244 -23.16 -2.61 5.47
C LEU A 244 -21.87 -2.19 4.77
N GLU A 245 -21.03 -1.42 5.44
CA GLU A 245 -19.71 -1.00 4.95
C GLU A 245 -18.72 -2.15 5.08
N ALA A 246 -18.77 -2.93 6.16
CA ALA A 246 -17.93 -4.11 6.35
C ALA A 246 -18.08 -5.13 5.21
N ARG A 247 -19.29 -5.30 4.68
CA ARG A 247 -19.57 -6.17 3.52
C ARG A 247 -18.75 -5.79 2.28
N LEU A 248 -18.44 -4.51 2.08
CA LEU A 248 -17.68 -4.04 0.92
C LEU A 248 -16.26 -4.63 0.88
N PHE A 249 -15.72 -5.05 2.02
CA PHE A 249 -14.42 -5.70 2.15
C PHE A 249 -14.52 -7.22 2.06
N THR A 250 -15.57 -7.82 2.64
CA THR A 250 -15.69 -9.28 2.74
C THR A 250 -16.28 -9.95 1.51
N GLU A 251 -17.23 -9.29 0.84
CA GLU A 251 -17.89 -9.80 -0.38
C GLU A 251 -16.92 -9.85 -1.57
N LEU A 252 -15.76 -9.19 -1.48
CA LEU A 252 -14.72 -9.26 -2.51
C LEU A 252 -14.28 -10.70 -2.79
N SER A 253 -14.19 -11.53 -1.76
CA SER A 253 -13.87 -12.97 -1.91
C SER A 253 -14.95 -13.77 -2.67
N ASP A 254 -16.19 -13.28 -2.69
CA ASP A 254 -17.30 -13.90 -3.43
C ASP A 254 -17.33 -13.44 -4.91
N ILE A 255 -16.71 -12.31 -5.22
CA ILE A 255 -16.72 -11.69 -6.56
C ILE A 255 -15.68 -12.35 -7.48
N SER A 256 -14.51 -12.71 -6.95
CA SER A 256 -13.43 -13.29 -7.76
C SER A 256 -12.49 -14.15 -6.91
N GLU A 257 -12.33 -15.42 -7.30
CA GLU A 257 -11.27 -16.29 -6.77
C GLU A 257 -9.93 -15.87 -7.38
N THR A 258 -9.30 -14.86 -6.77
CA THR A 258 -7.94 -14.45 -7.16
C THR A 258 -6.95 -14.88 -6.08
N ALA A 259 -5.89 -15.57 -6.49
CA ALA A 259 -4.79 -15.91 -5.60
C ALA A 259 -4.14 -14.61 -5.05
N ARG A 260 -3.61 -14.68 -3.82
CA ARG A 260 -2.76 -13.60 -3.29
C ARG A 260 -1.50 -13.51 -4.11
N VAL A 261 -0.87 -12.34 -4.13
CA VAL A 261 0.46 -12.21 -4.74
C VAL A 261 1.42 -13.19 -4.06
N MET A 262 1.33 -13.27 -2.74
CA MET A 262 2.16 -14.10 -1.86
C MET A 262 1.73 -15.59 -1.76
N ASP A 263 0.85 -16.08 -2.63
CA ASP A 263 0.49 -17.50 -2.73
C ASP A 263 1.10 -18.19 -3.97
N ASN A 264 1.93 -17.49 -4.74
CA ASN A 264 2.42 -17.95 -6.06
C ASN A 264 3.88 -18.43 -6.01
N GLY A 265 4.39 -18.84 -4.85
CA GLY A 265 5.77 -19.25 -4.63
C GLY A 265 6.76 -18.09 -4.51
N ILE A 266 6.35 -16.87 -4.89
CA ILE A 266 7.18 -15.66 -4.82
C ILE A 266 7.50 -15.25 -3.37
N GLU A 267 6.63 -15.60 -2.42
CA GLU A 267 6.80 -15.35 -1.00
C GLU A 267 8.08 -15.98 -0.42
N ILE A 268 8.54 -17.09 -1.01
CA ILE A 268 9.81 -17.73 -0.67
C ILE A 268 10.99 -16.88 -1.15
N GLU A 269 10.90 -16.29 -2.35
CA GLU A 269 11.96 -15.42 -2.89
C GLU A 269 12.05 -14.13 -2.07
N TYR A 270 10.92 -13.53 -1.71
CA TYR A 270 10.86 -12.39 -0.78
C TYR A 270 11.42 -12.74 0.59
N GLN A 271 11.11 -13.94 1.12
CA GLN A 271 11.67 -14.40 2.39
C GLN A 271 13.20 -14.51 2.31
N GLN A 272 13.73 -15.16 1.29
CA GLN A 272 15.17 -15.33 1.10
C GLN A 272 15.89 -13.99 1.00
N GLU A 273 15.31 -13.04 0.26
CA GLU A 273 15.85 -11.69 0.20
C GLU A 273 15.79 -11.03 1.57
N ALA A 274 14.66 -11.12 2.27
CA ALA A 274 14.49 -10.52 3.59
C ALA A 274 15.42 -11.11 4.65
N GLU A 275 15.82 -12.38 4.54
CA GLU A 275 16.81 -13.04 5.39
C GLU A 275 18.25 -12.56 5.14
N ARG A 276 18.56 -12.03 3.94
CA ARG A 276 19.86 -11.40 3.63
C ARG A 276 20.04 -10.05 4.33
N HIS A 277 18.96 -9.45 4.81
CA HIS A 277 18.97 -8.14 5.47
C HIS A 277 18.87 -8.33 7.01
N PRO A 278 19.99 -8.26 7.76
CA PRO A 278 20.07 -8.66 9.18
C PRO A 278 19.20 -7.83 10.14
N ASP A 279 18.63 -6.73 9.67
CA ASP A 279 17.81 -5.83 10.46
C ASP A 279 16.31 -5.86 10.02
N ASN A 280 15.88 -6.90 9.29
CA ASN A 280 14.48 -7.15 9.00
C ASN A 280 13.69 -7.30 10.33
N PRO A 281 12.62 -6.54 10.59
CA PRO A 281 11.84 -6.63 11.83
C PRO A 281 11.20 -8.01 12.09
N GLY A 282 11.12 -8.87 11.07
CA GLY A 282 10.66 -10.27 11.18
C GLY A 282 11.76 -11.29 11.48
N TRP A 283 13.03 -10.87 11.59
CA TRP A 283 14.13 -11.76 11.95
C TRP A 283 14.03 -12.12 13.44
N GLN A 284 13.41 -13.27 13.73
CA GLN A 284 13.54 -13.94 15.02
C GLN A 284 14.69 -14.94 14.90
N SER A 285 15.87 -14.57 15.41
CA SER A 285 16.86 -15.57 15.85
C SER A 285 16.39 -16.23 17.14
#